data_AF-A0A960IDD4-F1
#
_entry.id   AF-A0A960IDD4-F1
#
_cell.length_a   1.000
_cell.length_b   1.000
_cell.length_c   1.000
_cell.angle_alpha   90.00
_cell.angle_beta   90.00
_cell.angle_gamma   90.00
#
_symmetry.space_group_name_H-M   'P 1'
#
loop_
_entity.id
_entity.type
_entity.pdbx_description
1 polymer ?
#
loop_
_entity_poly.entity_id
_entity_poly.type
_entity_poly.pdbx_seq_one_letter_code
_entity_poly.pdbx_strand_id
1 'polypeptide(L)'
;MDADLASTVITVAVLGFMATRLVGGVRASRSSSGRAVVSAVLRRLRWRHVWPIPIVLTAVIVVASALMAVPGLDWGWWTAVGGEGNPVFGSSEATAGTVWEWVVPAVFMVLLVPALPLFAHAEERLFRRGAEHWNRRRRVGKTVQFGLVHAIVGIPIGAALALSLGGAYFLAVYLRAHRRGASTADATLESTTAHTAYNGAIIVIVLGALAATAVIR
;
A
#
# COMPACT_ATOMS: atom_id res chain seq x y z
N MET A 1 -11.77 -26.18 -18.71
CA MET A 1 -11.85 -24.72 -18.58
C MET A 1 -10.54 -24.20 -19.10
N ASP A 2 -10.56 -23.50 -20.23
CA ASP A 2 -9.34 -23.05 -20.90
C ASP A 2 -8.57 -22.11 -19.96
N ALA A 3 -7.24 -22.24 -19.91
CA ALA A 3 -6.38 -21.49 -18.99
C ALA A 3 -6.60 -19.96 -19.12
N ASP A 4 -6.93 -19.52 -20.32
CA ASP A 4 -7.25 -18.14 -20.66
C ASP A 4 -8.56 -17.63 -20.01
N LEU A 5 -9.61 -18.48 -20.00
CA LEU A 5 -10.88 -18.16 -19.34
C LEU A 5 -10.68 -18.05 -17.82
N ALA A 6 -9.88 -18.94 -17.22
CA ALA A 6 -9.58 -18.90 -15.80
C ALA A 6 -8.82 -17.63 -15.40
N SER A 7 -7.79 -17.25 -16.15
CA SER A 7 -7.03 -16.02 -15.94
C SER A 7 -7.91 -14.77 -16.05
N THR A 8 -8.75 -14.71 -17.10
CA THR A 8 -9.69 -13.60 -17.31
C THR A 8 -10.67 -13.46 -16.14
N VAL A 9 -11.28 -14.57 -15.70
CA VAL A 9 -12.23 -14.56 -14.58
C VAL A 9 -11.57 -14.09 -13.28
N ILE A 10 -10.36 -14.58 -12.97
CA ILE A 10 -9.62 -14.17 -11.77
C ILE A 10 -9.26 -12.68 -11.84
N THR A 11 -8.78 -12.22 -12.99
CA THR A 11 -8.43 -10.81 -13.21
C THR A 11 -9.64 -9.90 -12.98
N VAL A 12 -10.77 -10.21 -13.62
CA VAL A 12 -12.01 -9.44 -13.47
C VAL A 12 -12.52 -9.48 -12.03
N ALA A 13 -12.47 -10.64 -11.36
CA ALA A 13 -12.89 -10.77 -9.98
C ALA A 13 -12.04 -9.90 -9.02
N VAL A 14 -10.72 -9.90 -9.22
CA VAL A 14 -9.79 -9.10 -8.41
C VAL A 14 -9.98 -7.61 -8.66
N LEU A 15 -10.05 -7.18 -9.92
CA LEU A 15 -10.32 -5.79 -10.28
C LEU A 15 -11.69 -5.32 -9.74
N GLY A 16 -12.73 -6.15 -9.85
CA GLY A 16 -14.06 -5.87 -9.32
C GLY A 16 -14.07 -5.77 -7.79
N PHE A 17 -13.36 -6.67 -7.11
CA PHE A 17 -13.16 -6.57 -5.66
C PHE A 17 -12.42 -5.28 -5.28
N MET A 18 -11.31 -4.95 -5.95
CA MET A 18 -10.57 -3.73 -5.66
C MET A 18 -11.41 -2.48 -5.92
N ALA A 19 -12.15 -2.43 -7.03
CA ALA A 19 -13.05 -1.34 -7.37
C ALA A 19 -14.15 -1.15 -6.31
N THR A 20 -14.80 -2.23 -5.85
CA THR A 20 -15.82 -2.15 -4.80
C THR A 20 -15.24 -1.66 -3.47
N ARG A 21 -14.04 -2.12 -3.09
CA ARG A 21 -13.34 -1.61 -1.89
C ARG A 21 -13.00 -0.13 -2.01
N LEU A 22 -12.52 0.31 -3.17
CA LEU A 22 -12.17 1.71 -3.46
C LEU A 22 -13.40 2.62 -3.43
N VAL A 23 -14.47 2.26 -4.15
CA VAL A 23 -15.73 3.03 -4.13
C VAL A 23 -16.28 3.13 -2.70
N GLY A 24 -16.25 2.02 -1.95
CA GLY A 24 -16.60 2.01 -0.53
C GLY A 24 -15.73 2.98 0.29
N GLY A 25 -14.41 2.99 0.04
CA GLY A 25 -13.47 3.93 0.65
C GLY A 25 -13.78 5.40 0.34
N VAL A 26 -14.11 5.73 -0.92
CA VAL A 26 -14.50 7.08 -1.33
C VAL A 26 -15.82 7.51 -0.67
N ARG A 27 -16.82 6.61 -0.63
CA ARG A 27 -18.08 6.90 0.08
C ARG A 27 -17.84 7.12 1.56
N ALA A 28 -16.98 6.32 2.18
CA ALA A 28 -16.61 6.47 3.58
C ALA A 28 -15.85 7.78 3.84
N SER A 29 -14.93 8.20 2.96
CA SER A 29 -14.19 9.46 3.11
C SER A 29 -15.08 10.69 2.99
N ARG A 30 -16.21 10.56 2.29
CA ARG A 30 -17.25 11.58 2.21
C ARG A 30 -18.25 11.55 3.36
N SER A 31 -18.21 10.57 4.27
CA SER A 31 -19.05 10.58 5.49
C SER A 31 -18.53 11.58 6.53
N SER A 32 -19.35 11.97 7.52
CA SER A 32 -18.93 12.87 8.59
C SER A 32 -17.74 12.31 9.40
N SER A 33 -17.80 11.03 9.76
CA SER A 33 -16.72 10.34 10.49
C SER A 33 -15.45 10.19 9.65
N GLY A 34 -15.59 9.84 8.37
CA GLY A 34 -14.45 9.73 7.46
C GLY A 34 -13.77 11.07 7.22
N ARG A 35 -14.53 12.14 6.98
CA ARG A 35 -13.99 13.51 6.85
C ARG A 35 -13.25 13.95 8.11
N ALA A 36 -13.71 13.55 9.30
CA ALA A 36 -13.02 13.85 10.54
C ALA A 36 -11.63 13.19 10.61
N VAL A 37 -11.50 11.91 10.22
CA VAL A 37 -10.22 11.21 10.16
C VAL A 37 -9.30 11.82 9.10
N VAL A 38 -9.80 12.03 7.88
CA VAL A 38 -9.04 12.66 6.79
C VAL A 38 -8.53 14.04 7.23
N SER A 39 -9.41 14.87 7.77
CA SER A 39 -9.05 16.20 8.28
C SER A 39 -8.04 16.13 9.42
N ALA A 40 -8.14 15.16 10.33
CA ALA A 40 -7.17 14.97 11.41
C ALA A 40 -5.78 14.59 10.88
N VAL A 41 -5.71 13.68 9.90
CA VAL A 41 -4.46 13.28 9.24
C VAL A 41 -3.83 14.45 8.51
N LEU A 42 -4.58 15.15 7.65
CA LEU A 42 -4.07 16.27 6.87
C LEU A 42 -3.59 17.42 7.77
N ARG A 43 -4.33 17.75 8.84
CA ARG A 43 -3.92 18.80 9.79
C ARG A 43 -2.66 18.43 10.59
N ARG A 44 -2.39 17.13 10.79
CA ARG A 44 -1.18 16.63 11.47
C ARG A 44 0.01 16.46 10.55
N LEU A 45 -0.19 16.50 9.23
CA LEU A 45 0.89 16.37 8.27
C LEU A 45 1.92 17.48 8.50
N ARG A 46 3.18 17.09 8.60
CA ARG A 46 4.32 17.94 8.97
C ARG A 46 5.57 17.35 8.32
N TRP A 47 6.62 18.16 8.18
CA TRP A 47 7.90 17.74 7.61
C TRP A 47 8.46 16.45 8.26
N ARG A 48 8.24 16.24 9.56
CA ARG A 48 8.64 15.02 10.28
C ARG A 48 8.09 13.70 9.70
N HIS A 49 7.00 13.77 8.93
CA HIS A 49 6.39 12.63 8.25
C HIS A 49 6.93 12.44 6.83
N VAL A 50 7.51 13.50 6.24
CA VAL A 50 7.94 13.55 4.84
C VAL A 50 9.43 13.24 4.72
N TRP A 51 10.28 13.86 5.54
CA TRP A 51 11.74 13.68 5.43
C TRP A 51 12.23 12.23 5.60
N PRO A 52 11.58 11.33 6.39
CA PRO A 52 12.03 9.95 6.46
C PRO A 52 11.72 9.15 5.19
N ILE A 53 10.79 9.62 4.34
CA ILE A 53 10.27 8.86 3.21
C ILE A 53 11.39 8.43 2.26
N PRO A 54 12.30 9.29 1.78
CA PRO A 54 13.37 8.86 0.89
C PRO A 54 14.21 7.74 1.49
N ILE A 55 14.56 7.82 2.77
CA ILE A 55 15.37 6.80 3.46
C ILE A 55 14.63 5.47 3.54
N VAL A 56 13.38 5.50 4.01
CA VAL A 56 12.56 4.28 4.17
C VAL A 56 12.26 3.66 2.80
N LEU A 57 11.90 4.48 1.82
CA LEU A 57 11.59 4.02 0.46
C LEU A 57 12.82 3.43 -0.22
N THR A 58 13.99 4.07 -0.13
CA THR A 58 15.25 3.51 -0.63
C THR A 58 15.56 2.17 0.04
N ALA A 59 15.40 2.06 1.36
CA ALA A 59 15.63 0.79 2.06
C ALA A 59 14.67 -0.31 1.59
N VAL A 60 13.38 0.02 1.42
CA VAL A 60 12.38 -0.91 0.86
C VAL A 60 12.75 -1.33 -0.55
N ILE A 61 13.13 -0.39 -1.43
CA ILE A 61 13.51 -0.69 -2.81
C ILE A 61 14.75 -1.58 -2.86
N VAL A 62 15.82 -1.23 -2.14
CA VAL A 62 17.07 -2.02 -2.11
C VAL A 62 16.81 -3.44 -1.63
N VAL A 63 16.06 -3.60 -0.54
CA VAL A 63 15.74 -4.93 0.01
C VAL A 63 14.79 -5.69 -0.90
N ALA A 64 13.80 -5.02 -1.50
CA ALA A 64 12.92 -5.64 -2.50
C ALA A 64 13.74 -6.15 -3.68
N SER A 65 14.61 -5.34 -4.29
CA SER A 65 15.47 -5.74 -5.40
C SER A 65 16.36 -6.94 -5.05
N ALA A 66 16.97 -6.94 -3.86
CA ALA A 66 17.80 -8.05 -3.42
C ALA A 66 16.98 -9.34 -3.20
N LEU A 67 15.80 -9.24 -2.59
CA LEU A 67 14.93 -10.39 -2.37
C LEU A 67 14.34 -10.93 -3.68
N MET A 68 13.97 -10.06 -4.61
CA MET A 68 13.45 -10.45 -5.93
C MET A 68 14.51 -11.15 -6.79
N ALA A 69 15.81 -10.97 -6.50
CA ALA A 69 16.88 -11.72 -7.17
C ALA A 69 17.04 -13.16 -6.62
N VAL A 70 16.38 -13.50 -5.51
CA VAL A 70 16.39 -14.86 -4.96
C VAL A 70 15.32 -15.70 -5.68
N PRO A 71 15.69 -16.84 -6.28
CA PRO A 71 14.73 -17.69 -6.99
C PRO A 71 13.52 -18.06 -6.13
N GLY A 72 12.32 -17.84 -6.67
CA GLY A 72 11.05 -18.16 -6.02
C GLY A 72 10.49 -17.05 -5.13
N LEU A 73 11.26 -16.01 -4.80
CA LEU A 73 10.73 -14.82 -4.10
C LEU A 73 10.17 -13.77 -5.07
N ASP A 74 10.48 -13.88 -6.35
CA ASP A 74 9.89 -13.13 -7.45
C ASP A 74 8.45 -13.56 -7.78
N TRP A 75 8.03 -14.71 -7.26
CA TRP A 75 6.70 -15.26 -7.47
C TRP A 75 5.61 -14.53 -6.67
N GLY A 76 4.46 -14.32 -7.32
CA GLY A 76 3.18 -13.99 -6.68
C GLY A 76 2.04 -14.74 -7.37
N TRP A 77 0.87 -14.87 -6.75
CA TRP A 77 -0.24 -15.57 -7.40
C TRP A 77 -0.70 -14.86 -8.69
N TRP A 78 -0.46 -13.54 -8.80
CA TRP A 78 -0.73 -12.76 -10.02
C TRP A 78 0.13 -13.23 -11.19
N THR A 79 1.42 -13.53 -10.95
CA THR A 79 2.30 -14.08 -11.99
C THR A 79 1.88 -15.50 -12.38
N ALA A 80 1.31 -16.26 -11.46
CA ALA A 80 0.77 -17.60 -11.76
C ALA A 80 -0.43 -17.59 -12.71
N VAL A 81 -1.11 -16.46 -12.88
CA VAL A 81 -2.24 -16.31 -13.84
C VAL A 81 -1.84 -15.53 -15.10
N GLY A 82 -0.55 -15.35 -15.36
CA GLY A 82 -0.03 -14.67 -16.56
C GLY A 82 0.05 -13.15 -16.46
N GLY A 83 -0.09 -12.59 -15.24
CA GLY A 83 0.09 -11.16 -15.01
C GLY A 83 1.54 -10.79 -14.71
N GLU A 84 1.97 -9.61 -15.14
CA GLU A 84 3.26 -9.04 -14.72
C GLU A 84 3.05 -8.07 -13.55
N GLY A 85 3.98 -7.97 -12.61
CA GLY A 85 3.89 -6.99 -11.52
C GLY A 85 2.73 -7.23 -10.55
N ASN A 86 1.67 -6.41 -10.62
CA ASN A 86 0.46 -6.55 -9.81
C ASN A 86 -0.81 -6.21 -10.61
N PRO A 87 -2.01 -6.63 -10.16
CA PRO A 87 -3.26 -6.49 -10.92
C PRO A 87 -3.64 -5.08 -11.37
N VAL A 88 -3.08 -4.02 -10.77
CA VAL A 88 -3.45 -2.63 -11.05
C VAL A 88 -2.41 -1.90 -11.91
N PHE A 89 -1.13 -2.03 -11.57
CA PHE A 89 -0.05 -1.30 -12.26
C PHE A 89 0.78 -2.18 -13.19
N GLY A 90 0.55 -3.48 -13.16
CA GLY A 90 1.15 -4.42 -14.07
C GLY A 90 0.32 -4.58 -15.34
N SER A 91 0.99 -4.95 -16.43
CA SER A 91 0.34 -5.43 -17.65
C SER A 91 -0.10 -6.87 -17.50
N SER A 92 -1.21 -7.21 -18.16
CA SER A 92 -1.53 -8.59 -18.53
C SER A 92 -1.59 -8.68 -20.04
N GLU A 93 -1.59 -9.90 -20.59
CA GLU A 93 -1.83 -10.13 -22.02
C GLU A 93 -3.13 -9.45 -22.49
N ALA A 94 -4.12 -9.29 -21.60
CA ALA A 94 -5.40 -8.66 -21.90
C ALA A 94 -5.38 -7.12 -21.92
N THR A 95 -4.40 -6.45 -21.29
CA THR A 95 -4.35 -4.98 -21.20
C THR A 95 -3.20 -4.36 -22.00
N ALA A 96 -2.12 -5.10 -22.22
CA ALA A 96 -0.91 -4.60 -22.89
C ALA A 96 -1.20 -4.05 -24.30
N GLY A 97 -0.72 -2.84 -24.59
CA GLY A 97 -0.88 -2.20 -25.90
C GLY A 97 -2.29 -1.67 -26.18
N THR A 98 -3.19 -1.71 -25.20
CA THR A 98 -4.56 -1.18 -25.32
C THR A 98 -4.77 0.05 -24.43
N VAL A 99 -5.89 0.76 -24.62
CA VAL A 99 -6.28 1.89 -23.76
C VAL A 99 -6.44 1.48 -22.27
N TRP A 100 -6.71 0.20 -22.00
CA TRP A 100 -6.91 -0.32 -20.65
C TRP A 100 -5.63 -0.30 -19.80
N GLU A 101 -4.45 -0.36 -20.44
CA GLU A 101 -3.14 -0.17 -19.79
C GLU A 101 -3.06 1.17 -19.03
N TRP A 102 -3.80 2.18 -19.49
CA TRP A 102 -3.82 3.53 -18.90
C TRP A 102 -5.06 3.81 -18.05
N VAL A 103 -6.22 3.36 -18.51
CA VAL A 103 -7.50 3.63 -17.84
C VAL A 103 -7.57 2.95 -16.48
N VAL A 104 -7.11 1.70 -16.35
CA VAL A 104 -7.18 0.95 -15.09
C VAL A 104 -6.34 1.61 -13.98
N PRO A 105 -5.03 1.92 -14.19
CA PRO A 105 -4.25 2.66 -13.22
C PRO A 105 -4.83 4.04 -12.89
N ALA A 106 -5.31 4.78 -13.89
CA ALA A 106 -5.86 6.13 -13.69
C ALA A 106 -7.11 6.10 -12.80
N VAL A 107 -8.08 5.23 -13.11
CA VAL A 107 -9.29 5.05 -12.30
C VAL A 107 -8.93 4.61 -10.88
N PHE A 108 -8.00 3.66 -10.74
CA PHE A 108 -7.52 3.23 -9.44
C PHE A 108 -6.95 4.40 -8.63
N MET A 109 -6.09 5.24 -9.22
CA MET A 109 -5.50 6.39 -8.53
C MET A 109 -6.55 7.43 -8.13
N VAL A 110 -7.49 7.75 -9.02
CA VAL A 110 -8.59 8.70 -8.73
C VAL A 110 -9.43 8.25 -7.54
N LEU A 111 -9.69 6.95 -7.41
CA LEU A 111 -10.44 6.42 -6.28
C LEU A 111 -9.58 6.26 -5.02
N LEU A 112 -8.31 5.91 -5.16
CA LEU A 112 -7.40 5.67 -4.04
C LEU A 112 -7.08 6.96 -3.28
N VAL A 113 -6.75 8.04 -3.97
CA VAL A 113 -6.30 9.31 -3.35
C VAL A 113 -7.24 9.81 -2.23
N PRO A 114 -8.56 9.97 -2.46
CA PRO A 114 -9.47 10.42 -1.41
C PRO A 114 -9.73 9.37 -0.32
N ALA A 115 -9.50 8.08 -0.59
CA ALA A 115 -9.68 6.99 0.37
C ALA A 115 -8.40 6.69 1.18
N LEU A 116 -7.24 7.17 0.72
CA LEU A 116 -5.92 6.80 1.22
C LEU A 116 -5.77 6.99 2.74
N PRO A 117 -6.16 8.13 3.35
CA PRO A 117 -6.02 8.29 4.80
C PRO A 117 -6.86 7.28 5.59
N LEU A 118 -8.01 6.86 5.05
CA LEU A 118 -8.89 5.89 5.72
C LEU A 118 -8.33 4.47 5.63
N PHE A 119 -7.77 4.07 4.48
CA PHE A 119 -7.10 2.78 4.35
C PHE A 119 -5.87 2.69 5.23
N ALA A 120 -5.01 3.72 5.20
CA ALA A 120 -3.87 3.81 6.13
C ALA A 120 -4.36 3.71 7.58
N HIS A 121 -5.44 4.41 7.95
CA HIS A 121 -5.97 4.33 9.31
C HIS A 121 -6.47 2.93 9.69
N ALA A 122 -7.16 2.25 8.78
CA ALA A 122 -7.65 0.88 9.01
C ALA A 122 -6.49 -0.09 9.23
N GLU A 123 -5.44 0.00 8.41
CA GLU A 123 -4.24 -0.83 8.56
C GLU A 123 -3.49 -0.53 9.85
N GLU A 124 -3.30 0.74 10.19
CA GLU A 124 -2.62 1.12 11.44
C GLU A 124 -3.41 0.65 12.68
N ARG A 125 -4.74 0.71 12.63
CA ARG A 125 -5.58 0.12 13.69
C ARG A 125 -5.41 -1.39 13.81
N LEU A 126 -5.27 -2.10 12.69
CA LEU A 126 -5.14 -3.57 12.67
C LEU A 126 -3.77 -4.03 13.16
N PHE A 127 -2.71 -3.32 12.78
CA PHE A 127 -1.33 -3.79 12.97
C PHE A 127 -0.57 -3.09 14.10
N ARG A 128 -1.03 -1.95 14.61
CA ARG A 128 -0.27 -1.13 15.59
C ARG A 128 -1.00 -0.84 16.88
N ARG A 129 -2.33 -0.76 16.86
CA ARG A 129 -3.11 -0.45 18.07
C ARG A 129 -2.82 -1.46 19.20
N GLY A 130 -2.35 -0.97 20.34
CA GLY A 130 -1.97 -1.78 21.50
C GLY A 130 -0.53 -2.30 21.49
N ALA A 131 0.29 -1.92 20.50
CA ALA A 131 1.67 -2.39 20.38
C ALA A 131 2.59 -1.97 21.54
N GLU A 132 2.22 -0.93 22.28
CA GLU A 132 2.84 -0.48 23.53
C GLU A 132 2.94 -1.61 24.55
N HIS A 133 1.95 -2.52 24.59
CA HIS A 133 1.89 -3.65 25.52
C HIS A 133 2.46 -4.95 24.93
N TRP A 134 2.90 -4.94 23.67
CA TRP A 134 3.42 -6.15 23.03
C TRP A 134 4.90 -6.38 23.37
N ASN A 135 5.24 -7.64 23.60
CA ASN A 135 6.64 -8.05 23.64
C ASN A 135 7.31 -7.92 22.24
N ARG A 136 8.64 -7.98 22.22
CA ARG A 136 9.44 -7.80 20.99
C ARG A 136 9.09 -8.83 19.91
N ARG A 137 8.85 -10.09 20.27
CA ARG A 137 8.50 -11.16 19.31
C ARG A 137 7.20 -10.85 18.57
N ARG A 138 6.15 -10.44 19.30
CA ARG A 138 4.86 -10.07 18.70
C ARG A 138 4.98 -8.84 17.80
N ARG A 139 5.80 -7.85 18.17
CA ARG A 139 6.08 -6.68 17.33
C ARG A 139 6.72 -7.08 16.00
N VAL A 140 7.78 -7.90 16.04
CA VAL A 140 8.43 -8.43 14.84
C VAL A 140 7.44 -9.21 13.98
N GLY A 141 6.68 -10.14 14.59
CA GLY A 141 5.68 -10.93 13.86
C GLY A 141 4.62 -10.07 13.18
N LYS A 142 4.12 -9.01 13.84
CA LYS A 142 3.13 -8.08 13.24
C LYS A 142 3.71 -7.21 12.14
N THR A 143 4.98 -6.82 12.26
CA THR A 143 5.70 -6.10 11.19
C THR A 143 5.89 -6.97 9.95
N VAL A 144 6.27 -8.24 10.12
CA VAL A 144 6.39 -9.19 9.00
C VAL A 144 5.02 -9.49 8.39
N GLN A 145 4.00 -9.71 9.23
CA GLN A 145 2.63 -9.95 8.77
C GLN A 145 2.10 -8.78 7.94
N PHE A 146 2.42 -7.53 8.34
CA PHE A 146 2.05 -6.34 7.58
C PHE A 146 2.61 -6.36 6.16
N GLY A 147 3.88 -6.73 5.99
CA GLY A 147 4.47 -6.89 4.66
C GLY A 147 3.78 -8.01 3.88
N LEU A 148 3.73 -9.21 4.46
CA LEU A 148 3.21 -10.42 3.80
C LEU A 148 1.72 -10.33 3.39
N VAL A 149 0.90 -9.51 4.05
CA VAL A 149 -0.51 -9.33 3.63
C VAL A 149 -0.62 -8.80 2.20
N HIS A 150 0.42 -8.10 1.70
CA HIS A 150 0.45 -7.58 0.34
C HIS A 150 0.59 -8.70 -0.71
N ALA A 151 1.11 -9.87 -0.34
CA ALA A 151 1.12 -11.03 -1.23
C ALA A 151 -0.31 -11.48 -1.60
N ILE A 152 -1.30 -11.21 -0.73
CA ILE A 152 -2.71 -11.52 -1.00
C ILE A 152 -3.24 -10.68 -2.17
N VAL A 153 -2.72 -9.47 -2.40
CA VAL A 153 -3.13 -8.61 -3.52
C VAL A 153 -2.24 -8.78 -4.76
N GLY A 154 -1.44 -9.85 -4.80
CA GLY A 154 -0.65 -10.23 -5.98
C GLY A 154 0.78 -9.68 -5.99
N ILE A 155 1.22 -8.98 -4.93
CA ILE A 155 2.60 -8.52 -4.82
C ILE A 155 3.53 -9.74 -4.63
N PRO A 156 4.66 -9.81 -5.35
CA PRO A 156 5.65 -10.88 -5.15
C PRO A 156 6.11 -11.04 -3.70
N ILE A 157 6.42 -12.26 -3.28
CA ILE A 157 6.78 -12.57 -1.88
C ILE A 157 7.97 -11.74 -1.40
N GLY A 158 9.01 -11.58 -2.23
CA GLY A 158 10.19 -10.77 -1.92
C GLY A 158 9.85 -9.31 -1.68
N ALA A 159 9.03 -8.72 -2.55
CA ALA A 159 8.53 -7.35 -2.37
C ALA A 159 7.64 -7.22 -1.12
N ALA A 160 6.75 -8.19 -0.87
CA ALA A 160 5.90 -8.23 0.31
C ALA A 160 6.73 -8.30 1.61
N LEU A 161 7.81 -9.10 1.63
CA LEU A 161 8.75 -9.14 2.74
C LEU A 161 9.45 -7.80 2.95
N ALA A 162 9.92 -7.15 1.88
CA ALA A 162 10.56 -5.83 1.95
C ALA A 162 9.62 -4.74 2.51
N LEU A 163 8.32 -4.78 2.21
CA LEU A 163 7.31 -3.87 2.77
C LEU A 163 7.19 -3.95 4.30
N SER A 164 7.69 -5.02 4.92
CA SER A 164 7.85 -5.10 6.38
C SER A 164 8.71 -3.96 6.94
N LEU A 165 9.65 -3.41 6.18
CA LEU A 165 10.46 -2.25 6.60
C LEU A 165 9.60 -0.98 6.77
N GLY A 166 8.67 -0.73 5.83
CA GLY A 166 7.66 0.32 6.01
C GLY A 166 6.82 0.06 7.25
N GLY A 167 6.40 -1.19 7.45
CA GLY A 167 5.67 -1.60 8.65
C GLY A 167 6.45 -1.41 9.96
N ALA A 168 7.77 -1.56 9.93
CA ALA A 168 8.67 -1.32 11.06
C ALA A 168 8.78 0.19 11.35
N TYR A 169 8.91 1.01 10.30
CA TYR A 169 8.92 2.46 10.42
C TYR A 169 7.61 2.98 11.03
N PHE A 170 6.45 2.55 10.55
CA PHE A 170 5.15 2.97 11.11
C PHE A 170 4.98 2.55 12.57
N LEU A 171 5.41 1.32 12.91
CA LEU A 171 5.44 0.87 14.31
C LEU A 171 6.36 1.73 15.18
N ALA A 172 7.53 2.14 14.65
CA ALA A 172 8.45 3.01 15.37
C ALA A 172 7.86 4.41 15.61
N VAL A 173 7.13 4.96 14.63
CA VAL A 173 6.38 6.23 14.77
C VAL A 173 5.31 6.10 15.85
N TYR A 174 4.50 5.05 15.80
CA TYR A 174 3.46 4.75 16.79
C TYR A 174 4.04 4.69 18.22
N LEU A 175 5.06 3.85 18.42
CA LEU A 175 5.65 3.66 19.75
C LEU A 175 6.37 4.92 20.25
N ARG A 176 6.95 5.73 19.34
CA ARG A 176 7.56 7.01 19.70
C ARG A 176 6.52 8.01 20.17
N ALA A 177 5.38 8.10 19.50
CA ALA A 177 4.27 8.97 19.92
C ALA A 177 3.74 8.55 21.30
N HIS A 178 3.51 7.25 21.50
CA HIS A 178 3.04 6.74 22.80
C HIS A 178 4.05 6.98 23.92
N ARG A 179 5.36 6.79 23.68
CA ARG A 179 6.41 7.11 24.67
C ARG A 179 6.47 8.59 25.04
N ARG A 180 5.94 9.48 24.20
CA ARG A 180 5.82 10.93 24.47
C ARG A 180 4.50 11.30 25.16
N GLY A 181 3.74 10.31 25.64
CA GLY A 181 2.49 10.53 26.38
C GLY A 181 1.24 10.62 25.51
N ALA A 182 1.32 10.34 24.19
CA ALA A 182 0.13 10.28 23.35
C ALA A 182 -0.76 9.09 23.75
N SER A 183 -2.08 9.30 23.71
CA SER A 183 -3.05 8.22 23.85
C SER A 183 -2.86 7.16 22.75
N THR A 184 -3.34 5.92 22.97
CA THR A 184 -3.35 4.86 21.94
C THR A 184 -4.02 5.34 20.64
N ALA A 185 -5.08 6.14 20.73
CA ALA A 185 -5.77 6.70 19.57
C ALA A 185 -4.91 7.74 18.83
N ASP A 186 -4.28 8.66 19.56
CA ASP A 186 -3.39 9.68 18.98
C ASP A 186 -2.12 9.07 18.38
N ALA A 187 -1.54 8.06 19.03
CA ALA A 187 -0.39 7.33 18.50
C ALA A 187 -0.74 6.59 17.20
N THR A 188 -1.94 5.99 17.13
CA THR A 188 -2.46 5.39 15.90
C THR A 188 -2.65 6.43 14.81
N LEU A 189 -3.15 7.63 15.14
CA LEU A 189 -3.29 8.72 14.16
C LEU A 189 -1.95 9.29 13.70
N GLU A 190 -0.94 9.35 14.56
CA GLU A 190 0.41 9.78 14.16
C GLU A 190 1.03 8.79 13.17
N SER A 191 0.94 7.47 13.44
CA SER A 191 1.43 6.47 12.48
C SER A 191 0.58 6.42 11.21
N THR A 192 -0.74 6.65 11.31
CA THR A 192 -1.63 6.85 10.14
C THR A 192 -1.16 8.01 9.28
N THR A 193 -0.72 9.12 9.89
CA THR A 193 -0.23 10.30 9.18
C THR A 193 1.07 10.01 8.45
N ALA A 194 2.02 9.33 9.11
CA ALA A 194 3.26 8.88 8.48
C ALA A 194 3.01 7.91 7.31
N HIS A 195 2.10 6.95 7.49
CA HIS A 195 1.73 5.98 6.47
C HIS A 195 1.04 6.65 5.28
N THR A 196 0.10 7.56 5.52
CA THR A 196 -0.56 8.34 4.47
C THR A 196 0.44 9.17 3.68
N ALA A 197 1.39 9.83 4.36
CA ALA A 197 2.44 10.61 3.70
C ALA A 197 3.34 9.73 2.83
N TYR A 198 3.76 8.58 3.36
CA TYR A 198 4.58 7.60 2.64
C TYR A 198 3.89 7.10 1.37
N ASN A 199 2.64 6.66 1.46
CA ASN A 199 1.88 6.20 0.30
C ASN A 199 1.56 7.34 -0.68
N GLY A 200 1.30 8.55 -0.18
CA GLY A 200 1.10 9.74 -1.00
C GLY A 200 2.34 10.08 -1.83
N ALA A 201 3.53 9.96 -1.25
CA ALA A 201 4.79 10.15 -1.99
C ALA A 201 4.98 9.08 -3.07
N ILE A 202 4.66 7.81 -2.79
CA ILE A 202 4.69 6.74 -3.79
C ILE A 202 3.73 7.06 -4.95
N ILE A 203 2.50 7.50 -4.66
CA ILE A 203 1.54 7.89 -5.70
C ILE A 203 2.11 9.02 -6.58
N VAL A 204 2.71 10.05 -5.98
CA VAL A 204 3.34 11.15 -6.75
C VAL A 204 4.47 10.63 -7.64
N ILE A 205 5.32 9.76 -7.13
CA ILE A 205 6.43 9.15 -7.90
C ILE A 205 5.88 8.31 -9.06
N VAL A 206 4.89 7.46 -8.80
CA VAL A 206 4.26 6.61 -9.82
C VAL A 206 3.59 7.46 -10.90
N LEU A 207 2.82 8.48 -10.51
CA LEU A 207 2.19 9.39 -11.48
C LEU A 207 3.23 10.15 -12.31
N GLY A 208 4.33 10.58 -11.70
CA GLY A 208 5.45 11.21 -12.41
C GLY A 208 6.11 10.26 -13.41
N ALA A 209 6.34 9.00 -13.03
CA ALA A 209 6.90 7.97 -13.92
C ALA A 209 5.96 7.64 -15.09
N LEU A 210 4.67 7.51 -14.83
CA LEU A 210 3.66 7.28 -15.87
C LEU A 210 3.60 8.46 -16.86
N ALA A 211 3.57 9.69 -16.35
CA ALA A 211 3.58 10.89 -17.18
C ALA A 211 4.84 11.02 -18.03
N ALA A 212 6.02 10.74 -17.45
CA ALA A 212 7.28 10.74 -18.19
C ALA A 212 7.29 9.71 -19.32
N THR A 213 6.79 8.50 -19.05
CA THR A 213 6.71 7.43 -20.06
C THR A 213 5.78 7.79 -21.22
N ALA A 214 4.67 8.48 -20.93
CA ALA A 214 3.73 8.94 -21.94
C ALA A 214 4.27 10.07 -22.83
N VAL A 215 5.27 10.83 -22.37
CA VAL A 215 5.91 11.92 -23.13
C VAL A 215 7.12 11.44 -23.93
N ILE A 216 7.79 10.38 -23.47
CA ILE A 216 9.00 9.82 -24.12
C ILE A 216 8.64 8.82 -25.24
N ARG A 217 7.43 8.27 -25.23
CA ARG A 217 6.87 7.47 -26.34
C ARG A 217 6.29 8.37 -27.43
#